data_AF-A0A7J4UZ82-F1
#
_entry.id   AF-A0A7J4UZ82-F1
#
_cell.length_a   1.000
_cell.length_b   1.000
_cell.length_c   1.000
_cell.angle_alpha   90.00
_cell.angle_beta   90.00
_cell.angle_gamma   90.00
#
_symmetry.space_group_name_H-M   'P 1'
#
loop_
_entity.id
_entity.type
_entity.pdbx_description
1 polymer ?
#
loop_
_entity_poly.entity_id
_entity_poly.type
_entity_poly.pdbx_seq_one_letter_code
_entity_poly.pdbx_strand_id
1 'polypeptide(L)'
;DQKCDVCGGPKVKFVAKGQPPNIVCIDPKCEGARRERTLGKCPTCGGDIMVIQSKKGKRFAGCANYPKCKVMYPLPQFGRVVPSGEACDACGAPVVKVWQQKGRPPWVLCINMECPKRGPKKSEEKKE
;
A
#
# COMPACT_ATOMS: atom_id res chain seq x y z
N ASP A 1 -3.18 -25.93 5.82
CA ASP A 1 -2.10 -25.23 5.09
C ASP A 1 -2.61 -24.27 4.04
N GLN A 2 -2.54 -22.97 4.32
CA GLN A 2 -2.66 -21.99 3.25
C GLN A 2 -1.33 -21.95 2.49
N LYS A 3 -1.27 -22.66 1.37
CA LYS A 3 -0.13 -22.59 0.45
C LYS A 3 -0.30 -21.38 -0.47
N CYS A 4 0.80 -20.83 -0.94
CA CYS A 4 0.80 -19.80 -1.98
C CYS A 4 0.51 -20.44 -3.33
N ASP A 5 -0.49 -19.93 -4.04
CA ASP A 5 -0.91 -20.41 -5.35
C ASP A 5 0.15 -20.13 -6.43
N VAL A 6 1.06 -19.18 -6.17
CA VAL A 6 2.12 -18.76 -7.11
C VAL A 6 3.42 -19.53 -6.90
N CYS A 7 3.85 -19.73 -5.66
CA CYS A 7 5.15 -20.38 -5.38
C CYS A 7 5.04 -21.73 -4.65
N GLY A 8 3.84 -22.19 -4.28
CA GLY A 8 3.64 -23.40 -3.48
C GLY A 8 4.13 -23.29 -2.02
N GLY A 9 4.84 -22.21 -1.66
CA GLY A 9 5.39 -21.99 -0.34
C GLY A 9 4.33 -21.73 0.75
N PRO A 10 4.67 -21.94 2.02
CA PRO A 10 3.73 -21.75 3.12
C PRO A 10 3.40 -20.26 3.31
N LYS A 11 2.11 -19.94 3.51
CA LYS A 11 1.68 -18.63 4.02
C LYS A 11 1.74 -18.65 5.54
N VAL A 12 2.40 -17.67 6.13
CA VAL A 12 2.53 -17.50 7.57
C VAL A 12 1.60 -16.39 8.04
N LYS A 13 0.89 -16.64 9.14
CA LYS A 13 0.04 -15.64 9.79
C LYS A 13 0.87 -14.85 10.80
N PHE A 14 1.23 -13.62 10.47
CA PHE A 14 1.85 -12.68 11.39
C PHE A 14 0.80 -12.04 12.30
N VAL A 15 0.95 -12.21 13.61
CA VAL A 15 0.11 -11.58 14.64
C VAL A 15 1.00 -10.69 15.50
N ALA A 16 0.82 -9.38 15.39
CA ALA A 16 1.51 -8.41 16.23
C ALA A 16 0.54 -7.83 17.28
N LYS A 17 1.05 -7.44 18.46
CA LYS A 17 0.24 -6.90 19.56
C LYS A 17 -0.56 -5.68 19.09
N GLY A 18 -1.89 -5.80 19.08
CA GLY A 18 -2.80 -4.71 18.70
C GLY A 18 -3.04 -4.52 17.20
N GLN A 19 -2.55 -5.41 16.32
CA GLN A 19 -2.83 -5.36 14.88
C GLN A 19 -3.61 -6.60 14.42
N PRO A 20 -4.50 -6.47 13.41
CA PRO A 20 -5.17 -7.63 12.85
C PRO A 20 -4.15 -8.60 12.24
N PRO A 21 -4.43 -9.91 12.27
CA PRO A 21 -3.54 -10.90 11.70
C PRO A 21 -3.35 -10.67 10.20
N ASN A 22 -2.10 -10.58 9.75
CA ASN A 22 -1.75 -10.51 8.34
C ASN A 22 -1.23 -11.86 7.89
N ILE A 23 -1.78 -12.39 6.81
CA ILE A 23 -1.34 -13.63 6.19
C ILE A 23 -0.42 -13.25 5.04
N VAL A 24 0.82 -13.74 5.05
CA VAL A 24 1.79 -13.39 4.01
C VAL A 24 2.59 -14.63 3.61
N CYS A 25 2.94 -14.75 2.33
CA CYS A 25 3.88 -15.79 1.90
C CYS A 25 5.27 -15.53 2.51
N ILE A 26 5.93 -16.59 2.96
CA ILE A 26 7.28 -16.51 3.56
C ILE A 26 8.36 -16.19 2.52
N ASP A 27 8.13 -16.55 1.25
CA ASP A 27 9.13 -16.44 0.20
C ASP A 27 9.25 -14.99 -0.32
N PRO A 28 10.37 -14.29 -0.07
CA PRO A 28 10.55 -12.90 -0.48
C PRO A 28 10.67 -12.75 -1.99
N LYS A 29 10.99 -13.83 -2.71
CA LYS A 29 11.09 -13.87 -4.18
C LYS A 29 9.76 -14.17 -4.87
N CYS A 30 8.71 -14.51 -4.12
CA CYS A 30 7.40 -14.81 -4.70
C CYS A 30 6.76 -13.53 -5.27
N GLU A 31 6.41 -13.56 -6.55
CA GLU A 31 5.72 -12.44 -7.21
C GLU A 31 4.36 -12.13 -6.56
N GLY A 32 3.63 -13.14 -6.08
CA GLY A 32 2.35 -12.93 -5.39
C GLY A 32 2.50 -12.04 -4.14
N ALA A 33 3.45 -12.40 -3.27
CA ALA A 33 3.75 -11.61 -2.08
C ALA A 33 4.26 -10.21 -2.41
N ARG A 34 5.02 -10.07 -3.50
CA ARG A 34 5.50 -8.77 -3.96
C ARG A 34 4.34 -7.89 -4.44
N ARG A 35 3.41 -8.43 -5.23
CA ARG A 35 2.23 -7.71 -5.75
C ARG A 35 1.31 -7.26 -4.62
N GLU A 36 1.05 -8.11 -3.63
CA GLU A 36 0.20 -7.77 -2.47
C GLU A 36 0.74 -6.61 -1.63
N ARG A 37 2.06 -6.40 -1.61
CA ARG A 37 2.72 -5.30 -0.88
C ARG A 37 2.92 -4.05 -1.73
N THR A 38 2.64 -4.12 -3.03
CA THR A 38 2.87 -3.03 -3.98
C THR A 38 1.65 -2.12 -4.08
N LEU A 39 1.86 -0.82 -3.91
CA LEU A 39 0.83 0.22 -3.99
C LEU A 39 0.69 0.82 -5.39
N GLY A 40 1.73 0.74 -6.22
CA GLY A 40 1.74 1.29 -7.57
C GLY A 40 3.16 1.60 -8.05
N LYS A 41 3.28 2.34 -9.14
CA LYS A 41 4.58 2.70 -9.74
C LYS A 41 5.04 4.08 -9.29
N CYS A 42 6.36 4.26 -9.22
CA CYS A 42 6.98 5.53 -8.89
C CYS A 42 7.03 6.44 -10.13
N PRO A 43 6.61 7.71 -10.04
CA PRO A 43 6.65 8.64 -11.18
C PRO A 43 8.07 9.00 -11.61
N THR A 44 9.04 8.94 -10.70
CA THR A 44 10.43 9.37 -10.98
C THR A 44 11.26 8.29 -11.65
N CYS A 45 11.02 7.01 -11.33
CA CYS A 45 11.87 5.91 -11.80
C CYS A 45 11.12 4.71 -12.39
N GLY A 46 9.79 4.73 -12.40
CA GLY A 46 8.95 3.62 -12.85
C GLY A 46 8.96 2.39 -11.94
N GLY A 47 9.76 2.39 -10.86
CA GLY A 47 9.88 1.26 -9.93
C GLY A 47 8.66 1.08 -9.03
N ASP A 48 8.50 -0.13 -8.47
CA ASP A 48 7.39 -0.44 -7.56
C ASP A 48 7.47 0.36 -6.26
N ILE A 49 6.37 0.96 -5.84
CA ILE A 49 6.20 1.55 -4.51
C ILE A 49 5.60 0.47 -3.61
N MET A 50 6.29 0.12 -2.53
CA MET A 50 5.86 -0.92 -1.59
C MET A 50 5.58 -0.34 -0.22
N VAL A 51 4.67 -0.96 0.53
CA VAL A 51 4.47 -0.64 1.95
C VAL A 51 5.62 -1.24 2.76
N ILE A 52 6.37 -0.38 3.42
CA ILE A 52 7.47 -0.75 4.32
C ILE A 52 7.06 -0.41 5.75
N GLN A 53 7.25 -1.38 6.65
CA GLN A 53 7.07 -1.16 8.09
C GLN A 53 8.43 -0.99 8.76
N SER A 54 8.59 0.10 9.51
CA SER A 54 9.76 0.37 10.34
C SER A 54 9.74 -0.48 11.61
N LYS A 55 10.92 -0.69 12.21
CA LYS A 55 11.08 -1.38 13.50
C LYS A 55 10.20 -0.80 14.63
N LYS A 56 9.91 0.51 14.57
CA LYS A 56 9.05 1.22 15.53
C LYS A 56 7.54 1.08 15.23
N GLY A 57 7.14 0.22 14.30
CA GLY A 57 5.74 -0.01 13.92
C GLY A 57 5.14 1.02 12.96
N LYS A 58 5.84 2.13 12.67
CA LYS A 58 5.44 3.12 11.66
C LYS A 58 5.52 2.49 10.27
N ARG A 59 4.53 2.73 9.42
CA ARG A 59 4.57 2.31 8.01
C ARG A 59 4.65 3.49 7.08
N PHE A 60 5.30 3.29 5.95
CA PHE A 60 5.47 4.27 4.88
C PHE A 60 5.53 3.55 3.55
N ALA A 61 5.30 4.26 2.46
CA ALA A 61 5.44 3.73 1.12
C ALA A 61 6.81 4.13 0.58
N GLY A 62 7.65 3.15 0.23
CA GLY A 62 8.98 3.39 -0.31
C GLY A 62 9.14 2.79 -1.69
N CYS A 63 9.94 3.43 -2.54
CA CYS A 63 10.32 2.85 -3.82
C CYS A 63 11.25 1.64 -3.62
N ALA A 64 10.98 0.55 -4.33
CA ALA A 64 11.79 -0.66 -4.31
C ALA A 64 13.18 -0.48 -4.95
N ASN A 65 13.40 0.61 -5.70
CA ASN A 65 14.65 0.91 -6.40
C ASN A 65 15.63 1.75 -5.55
N TYR A 66 15.50 1.73 -4.22
CA TYR A 66 16.47 2.35 -3.32
C TYR A 66 17.84 1.65 -3.45
N PRO A 67 18.99 2.35 -3.51
CA PRO A 67 19.22 3.78 -3.26
C PRO A 67 19.09 4.72 -4.48
N LYS A 68 18.82 4.17 -5.68
CA LYS A 68 18.71 4.96 -6.92
C LYS A 68 17.50 5.89 -6.90
N CYS A 69 16.42 5.49 -6.24
CA CYS A 69 15.23 6.31 -6.03
C CYS A 69 14.94 6.44 -4.52
N LYS A 70 14.99 7.67 -3.99
CA LYS A 70 14.72 7.99 -2.57
C LYS A 70 13.28 8.43 -2.31
N VAL A 71 12.38 8.20 -3.26
CA VAL A 71 10.97 8.54 -3.12
C VAL A 71 10.35 7.72 -1.99
N MET A 72 9.84 8.42 -0.99
CA MET A 72 9.12 7.86 0.14
C MET A 72 7.91 8.73 0.43
N TYR A 73 6.80 8.08 0.77
CA TYR A 73 5.58 8.77 1.14
C TYR A 73 5.10 8.30 2.52
N PRO A 74 4.75 9.25 3.41
CA PRO A 74 4.21 8.91 4.71
C PRO A 74 2.83 8.26 4.55
N LEU A 75 2.60 7.15 5.25
CA LEU A 75 1.29 6.50 5.31
C LEU A 75 0.71 6.61 6.73
N PRO A 76 -0.62 6.67 6.87
CA PRO A 76 -1.26 6.65 8.19
C PRO A 76 -0.92 5.34 8.89
N GLN A 77 -0.63 5.38 10.19
CA GLN A 77 -0.18 4.19 10.95
C GLN A 77 -1.27 3.13 11.11
N PHE A 78 -2.54 3.56 11.12
CA PHE A 78 -3.70 2.71 11.33
C PHE A 78 -4.56 2.59 10.06
N GLY A 79 -5.30 1.49 9.97
CA GLY A 79 -6.18 1.18 8.85
C GLY A 79 -5.57 0.27 7.79
N ARG A 80 -6.35 -0.20 6.81
CA ARG A 80 -5.86 -1.02 5.69
C ARG A 80 -5.61 -0.13 4.48
N VAL A 81 -4.37 -0.10 3.99
CA VAL A 81 -4.00 0.62 2.76
C VAL A 81 -4.11 -0.36 1.61
N VAL A 82 -4.87 0.00 0.59
CA VAL A 82 -5.09 -0.80 -0.62
C VAL A 82 -4.76 0.08 -1.82
N PRO A 83 -4.00 -0.41 -2.81
CA PRO A 83 -3.78 0.32 -4.07
C PRO A 83 -5.12 0.58 -4.78
N SER A 84 -5.33 1.79 -5.31
CA SER A 84 -6.46 2.06 -6.23
C SER A 84 -6.20 1.50 -7.63
N GLY A 85 -4.92 1.29 -7.99
CA GLY A 85 -4.50 0.93 -9.36
C GLY A 85 -4.31 2.13 -10.28
N GLU A 86 -4.72 3.32 -9.84
CA GLU A 86 -4.65 4.57 -10.61
C GLU A 86 -3.48 5.44 -10.15
N ALA A 87 -2.83 6.12 -11.10
CA ALA A 87 -1.83 7.15 -10.84
C ALA A 87 -2.48 8.54 -10.86
N CYS A 88 -2.00 9.46 -10.04
CA CYS A 88 -2.50 10.82 -10.01
C CYS A 88 -1.99 11.63 -11.21
N ASP A 89 -2.87 12.27 -11.97
CA ASP A 89 -2.47 13.05 -13.16
C ASP A 89 -1.58 14.26 -12.86
N ALA A 90 -1.63 14.80 -11.63
CA ALA A 90 -0.88 16.01 -11.27
C ALA A 90 0.56 15.74 -10.80
N CYS A 91 0.83 14.56 -10.25
CA CYS A 91 2.14 14.24 -9.69
C CYS A 91 2.68 12.86 -10.11
N GLY A 92 1.89 12.08 -10.84
CA GLY A 92 2.19 10.70 -11.25
C GLY A 92 2.29 9.70 -10.09
N ALA A 93 2.07 10.13 -8.85
CA ALA A 93 2.15 9.25 -7.67
C ALA A 93 0.88 8.38 -7.56
N PRO A 94 0.99 7.15 -7.04
CA PRO A 94 -0.15 6.24 -6.97
C PRO A 94 -1.22 6.72 -5.99
N VAL A 95 -2.47 6.48 -6.35
CA VAL A 95 -3.63 6.72 -5.50
C VAL A 95 -3.89 5.49 -4.65
N VAL A 96 -4.11 5.70 -3.35
CA VAL A 96 -4.34 4.63 -2.38
C VAL A 96 -5.68 4.84 -1.67
N LYS A 97 -6.34 3.72 -1.37
CA LYS A 97 -7.56 3.65 -0.57
C LYS A 97 -7.18 3.24 0.86
N VAL A 98 -7.48 4.10 1.83
CA VAL A 98 -7.17 3.85 3.25
C VAL A 98 -8.47 3.62 4.03
N TRP A 99 -8.66 2.40 4.53
CA TRP A 99 -9.75 2.03 5.43
C TRP A 99 -9.32 2.22 6.89
N GLN A 100 -9.66 3.34 7.53
CA GLN A 100 -9.28 3.59 8.93
C GLN A 100 -10.17 2.86 9.95
N GLN A 101 -11.49 2.83 9.71
CA GLN A 101 -12.47 2.24 10.62
C GLN A 101 -13.38 1.27 9.88
N LYS A 102 -13.80 0.21 10.57
CA LYS A 102 -14.77 -0.75 10.04
C LYS A 102 -16.13 -0.05 9.92
N GLY A 103 -16.68 0.02 8.70
CA GLY A 103 -17.99 0.63 8.41
C GLY A 103 -17.97 2.08 7.93
N ARG A 104 -16.82 2.77 7.92
CA ARG A 104 -16.67 4.09 7.28
C ARG A 104 -16.06 3.92 5.89
N PRO A 105 -16.50 4.66 4.85
CA PRO A 105 -15.94 4.57 3.50
C PRO A 105 -14.43 4.83 3.50
N PRO A 106 -13.68 4.24 2.55
CA PRO A 106 -12.23 4.39 2.49
C PRO A 106 -11.89 5.81 2.06
N TRP A 107 -10.79 6.34 2.59
CA TRP A 107 -10.24 7.57 2.07
C TRP A 107 -9.45 7.26 0.81
N VAL A 108 -9.95 7.71 -0.35
CA VAL A 108 -9.22 7.65 -1.61
C VAL A 108 -8.37 8.90 -1.69
N LEU A 109 -7.04 8.76 -1.63
CA LEU A 109 -6.13 9.90 -1.63
C LEU A 109 -4.84 9.60 -2.40
N CYS A 110 -4.28 10.63 -3.02
CA CYS A 110 -2.94 10.57 -3.59
C CYS A 110 -1.92 10.43 -2.45
N ILE A 111 -0.98 9.51 -2.62
CA ILE A 111 0.03 9.21 -1.60
C ILE A 111 1.02 10.37 -1.39
N ASN A 112 1.17 11.24 -2.40
CA ASN A 112 2.02 12.42 -2.31
C ASN A 112 1.30 13.53 -1.52
N MET A 113 1.84 13.89 -0.37
CA MET A 113 1.30 14.96 0.47
C MET A 113 1.52 16.35 -0.12
N GLU A 114 2.50 16.51 -1.01
CA GLU A 114 2.85 17.75 -1.69
C GLU A 114 2.05 17.94 -3.00
N CYS A 115 1.09 17.07 -3.28
CA CYS A 115 0.30 17.14 -4.50
C CYS A 115 -0.67 18.36 -4.47
N PRO A 116 -0.63 19.25 -5.47
CA PRO A 116 -1.52 20.42 -5.54
C PRO A 116 -2.99 20.03 -5.75
N LYS A 117 -3.27 18.83 -6.26
CA LYS A 117 -4.63 18.26 -6.43
C LYS A 117 -5.14 17.53 -5.20
N ARG A 118 -4.50 17.68 -4.03
CA ARG A 118 -4.98 17.07 -2.78
C ARG A 118 -6.21 17.83 -2.25
N GLY A 119 -7.26 17.87 -3.05
CA GLY A 119 -8.58 18.37 -2.72
C GLY A 119 -9.38 17.36 -1.88
N PRO A 120 -10.35 17.82 -1.09
CA PRO A 120 -11.09 16.99 -0.16
C PRO A 120 -12.03 16.00 -0.88
N LYS A 121 -12.36 14.95 -0.14
CA LYS A 121 -13.19 13.78 -0.43
C LYS A 121 -14.24 13.95 -1.54
N LYS A 122 -14.14 13.14 -2.61
CA LYS A 122 -15.36 12.65 -3.28
C LYS A 122 -15.94 11.50 -2.45
N SER A 123 -16.78 11.88 -1.50
CA SER A 123 -17.93 11.07 -1.12
C SER A 123 -19.01 11.30 -2.18
N GLU A 124 -19.18 10.34 -3.09
CA GLU A 124 -20.32 10.18 -4.01
C GLU A 124 -20.07 8.84 -4.72
N GLU A 125 -20.99 7.90 -4.89
CA GLU A 125 -22.39 7.81 -4.50
C GLU A 125 -22.81 6.33 -4.64
N LYS A 126 -23.78 5.93 -3.84
CA LYS A 126 -24.49 4.66 -3.91
C LYS A 126 -25.55 4.75 -5.03
N LYS A 127 -25.51 3.88 -6.04
CA LYS A 127 -26.64 3.46 -6.90
C LYS A 127 -26.12 2.35 -7.81
N GLU A 128 -26.78 1.21 -7.97
CA GLU A 128 -28.22 0.99 -8.13
C GLU A 128 -28.73 -0.18 -7.28
#